data_AF-A0A0P9YH70-F1
#
_entry.id   AF-A0A0P9YH70-F1
#
_cell.length_a   1.000
_cell.length_b   1.000
_cell.length_c   1.000
_cell.angle_alpha   90.00
_cell.angle_beta   90.00
_cell.angle_gamma   90.00
#
_symmetry.space_group_name_H-M   'P 1'
#
loop_
_entity.id
_entity.type
_entity.pdbx_description
1 polymer ?
#
loop_
_entity_poly.entity_id
_entity_poly.type
_entity_poly.pdbx_seq_one_letter_code
_entity_poly.pdbx_strand_id
1 'polypeptide(L)'
;MTTAYERTRSVIETGGFLARISRDKTLPDYVREQARQLLRHYPTAEAVRLAGRCEAIRQDEVSKLSGSPKALHPALSTWPLLDPFFYDPTIHDASHSSAPPAVAGSTALQPSPRPEGDIGALF
;
A
#
# COMPACT_ATOMS: atom_id res chain seq x y z
N MET A 1 -13.70 17.89 0.81
CA MET A 1 -13.43 16.86 1.85
C MET A 1 -11.95 16.56 1.84
N THR A 2 -11.38 16.21 2.99
CA THR A 2 -9.98 15.73 3.07
C THR A 2 -9.94 14.24 2.72
N THR A 3 -8.92 13.83 1.99
CA THR A 3 -8.66 12.44 1.60
C THR A 3 -7.95 11.67 2.73
N ALA A 4 -8.02 10.34 2.72
CA ALA A 4 -7.25 9.50 3.63
C ALA A 4 -5.74 9.77 3.55
N TYR A 5 -5.22 10.06 2.35
CA TYR A 5 -3.83 10.47 2.14
C TYR A 5 -3.49 11.78 2.86
N GLU A 6 -4.32 12.82 2.69
CA GLU A 6 -4.12 14.12 3.35
C GLU A 6 -4.20 14.00 4.87
N ARG A 7 -5.14 13.19 5.40
CA ARG A 7 -5.25 12.91 6.83
C ARG A 7 -4.01 12.19 7.36
N THR A 8 -3.56 11.11 6.72
CA THR A 8 -2.33 10.39 7.08
C THR A 8 -1.14 11.34 7.12
N ARG A 9 -0.97 12.13 6.05
CA ARG A 9 0.13 13.08 5.94
C ARG A 9 0.09 14.11 7.06
N SER A 10 -1.07 14.71 7.32
CA SER A 10 -1.24 15.72 8.36
C SER A 10 -0.88 15.18 9.75
N VAL A 11 -1.28 13.95 10.08
CA VAL A 11 -0.94 13.33 11.37
C VAL A 11 0.56 13.08 11.48
N ILE A 12 1.17 12.49 10.45
CA ILE A 12 2.62 12.19 10.46
C ILE A 12 3.45 13.48 10.56
N GLU A 13 3.13 14.49 9.76
CA GLU A 13 3.85 15.77 9.75
C GLU A 13 3.73 16.52 11.07
N THR A 14 2.56 16.43 11.73
CA THR A 14 2.35 17.02 13.07
C THR A 14 3.29 16.39 14.10
N GLY A 15 3.48 15.07 14.08
CA GLY A 15 4.46 14.41 14.96
C GLY A 15 5.87 14.96 14.77
N GLY A 16 6.30 15.13 13.52
CA GLY A 16 7.58 15.75 13.18
C GLY A 16 7.68 17.22 13.61
N PHE A 17 6.58 17.97 13.50
CA PHE A 17 6.51 19.36 13.94
C PHE A 17 6.63 19.49 15.47
N LEU A 18 5.90 18.68 16.24
CA LEU A 18 6.01 18.64 17.69
C LEU A 18 7.44 18.27 18.13
N ALA A 19 8.09 17.34 17.43
CA ALA A 19 9.48 16.98 17.70
C ALA A 19 10.43 18.17 17.51
N ARG A 20 10.23 18.99 16.46
CA ARG A 20 11.00 20.23 16.26
C ARG A 20 10.75 21.24 17.39
N ILE A 21 9.49 21.52 17.73
CA ILE A 21 9.14 22.45 18.83
C ILE A 21 9.79 22.02 20.15
N SER A 22 9.74 20.73 20.48
CA SER A 22 10.25 20.21 21.76
C SER A 22 11.78 20.39 21.95
N ARG A 23 12.51 20.61 20.85
CA ARG A 23 13.97 20.72 20.80
C ARG A 23 14.46 22.15 20.52
N ASP A 24 13.57 23.04 20.10
CA ASP A 24 13.90 24.41 19.75
C ASP A 24 14.13 25.27 21.00
N LYS A 25 15.40 25.57 21.30
CA LYS A 25 15.82 26.33 22.48
C LYS A 25 15.42 27.81 22.42
N THR A 26 14.95 28.32 21.28
CA THR A 26 14.48 29.70 21.15
C THR A 26 13.05 29.89 21.69
N LEU A 27 12.30 28.79 21.85
CA LEU A 27 10.92 28.82 22.35
C LEU A 27 10.87 28.79 23.88
N PRO A 28 9.83 29.38 24.51
CA PRO A 28 9.63 29.30 25.96
C PRO A 28 9.55 27.85 26.48
N ASP A 29 10.04 27.62 27.70
CA ASP A 29 10.12 26.30 28.33
C ASP A 29 8.76 25.57 28.36
N TYR A 30 7.69 26.29 28.69
CA TYR A 30 6.35 25.71 28.78
C TYR A 30 5.86 25.16 27.43
N VAL A 31 6.18 25.82 26.32
CA VAL A 31 5.79 25.39 24.96
C VAL A 31 6.51 24.09 24.60
N ARG A 32 7.82 24.02 24.88
CA ARG A 32 8.62 22.82 24.61
C ARG A 32 8.14 21.63 25.43
N GLU A 33 7.75 21.86 26.68
CA GLU A 33 7.26 20.80 27.57
C GLU A 33 5.88 20.30 27.15
N GLN A 34 4.97 21.19 26.74
CA GLN A 34 3.68 20.75 26.15
C GLN A 34 3.90 19.90 24.90
N ALA A 35 4.82 20.29 24.00
CA ALA A 35 5.16 19.48 22.84
C ALA A 35 5.72 18.10 23.23
N ARG A 36 6.57 18.02 24.26
CA ARG A 36 7.05 16.72 24.79
C ARG A 36 5.92 15.88 25.35
N GLN A 37 5.01 16.47 26.11
CA GLN A 37 3.88 15.75 26.69
C GLN A 37 2.99 15.16 25.60
N LEU A 38 2.67 15.93 24.55
CA LEU A 38 1.92 15.44 23.40
C LEU A 38 2.66 14.30 22.69
N LEU A 39 3.97 14.42 22.47
CA LEU A 39 4.79 13.40 21.82
C LEU A 39 4.80 12.04 22.54
N ARG A 40 4.62 12.01 23.87
CA ARG A 40 4.61 10.74 24.64
C ARG A 40 3.54 9.76 24.18
N HIS A 41 2.44 10.28 23.64
CA HIS A 41 1.29 9.48 23.20
C HIS A 41 0.93 9.74 21.73
N TYR A 42 1.75 10.51 21.02
CA TYR A 42 1.53 10.78 19.61
C TYR A 42 1.85 9.53 18.78
N PRO A 43 1.00 9.14 17.82
CA PRO A 43 1.25 7.95 17.02
C PRO A 43 2.51 8.11 16.16
N THR A 44 3.29 7.03 16.02
CA THR A 44 4.41 7.01 15.08
C THR A 44 3.91 6.92 13.65
N ALA A 45 4.76 7.28 12.68
CA ALA A 45 4.40 7.20 11.27
C ALA A 45 4.09 5.76 10.83
N GLU A 46 4.80 4.79 11.39
CA GLU A 46 4.58 3.36 11.18
C GLU A 46 3.24 2.92 11.76
N ALA A 47 2.86 3.40 12.94
CA ALA A 47 1.58 3.07 13.57
C ALA A 47 0.38 3.62 12.77
N VAL A 48 0.47 4.85 12.27
CA VAL A 48 -0.57 5.46 11.41
C VAL A 48 -0.73 4.66 10.11
N ARG A 49 0.39 4.35 9.45
CA ARG A 49 0.36 3.54 8.21
C ARG A 49 -0.14 2.11 8.46
N LEU A 50 0.27 1.48 9.56
CA LEU A 50 -0.21 0.15 9.93
C LEU A 50 -1.73 0.15 10.15
N ALA A 51 -2.27 1.18 10.80
CA ALA A 51 -3.71 1.32 10.97
C ALA A 51 -4.43 1.38 9.61
N GLY A 52 -3.91 2.16 8.66
CA GLY A 52 -4.42 2.21 7.29
C GLY A 52 -4.37 0.85 6.57
N ARG A 53 -3.27 0.10 6.70
CA ARG A 53 -3.17 -1.28 6.19
C ARG A 53 -4.21 -2.21 6.77
N CYS A 54 -4.34 -2.22 8.09
CA CYS A 54 -5.28 -3.09 8.77
C CYS A 54 -6.72 -2.78 8.36
N GLU A 55 -7.06 -1.51 8.17
CA GLU A 55 -8.38 -1.09 7.70
C GLU A 55 -8.67 -1.57 6.28
N ALA A 56 -7.76 -1.32 5.34
CA ALA A 56 -7.92 -1.75 3.96
C ALA A 56 -8.04 -3.28 3.83
N ILE A 57 -7.22 -4.05 4.55
CA ILE A 57 -7.31 -5.52 4.58
C ILE A 57 -8.69 -5.96 5.08
N ARG A 58 -9.18 -5.37 6.17
CA ARG A 58 -10.51 -5.72 6.70
C ARG A 58 -11.62 -5.40 5.71
N GLN A 59 -11.55 -4.26 5.03
CA GLN A 59 -12.54 -3.88 4.01
C GLN A 59 -12.52 -4.84 2.82
N ASP A 60 -11.34 -5.24 2.34
CA ASP A 60 -11.19 -6.23 1.27
C ASP A 60 -11.79 -7.60 1.67
N GLU A 61 -11.46 -8.08 2.88
CA GLU A 61 -12.01 -9.33 3.40
C GLU A 61 -13.54 -9.29 3.57
N VAL A 62 -14.09 -8.19 4.08
CA VAL A 62 -15.54 -8.02 4.22
C VAL A 62 -16.23 -7.93 2.86
N SER A 63 -15.60 -7.32 1.86
CA SER A 63 -16.14 -7.24 0.50
C SER A 63 -16.32 -8.62 -0.12
N LYS A 64 -15.35 -9.52 0.08
CA LYS A 64 -15.41 -10.92 -0.39
C LYS A 64 -16.56 -11.71 0.24
N LEU A 65 -16.95 -11.38 1.47
CA LEU A 65 -18.04 -12.06 2.19
C LEU A 65 -19.44 -11.64 1.73
N SER A 66 -19.58 -10.47 1.11
CA SER A 66 -20.88 -9.90 0.71
C SER A 66 -21.62 -10.72 -0.37
N GLY A 67 -20.91 -11.60 -1.09
CA GLY A 67 -21.50 -12.55 -2.06
C GLY A 67 -21.96 -13.88 -1.46
N SER A 68 -21.81 -14.11 -0.15
CA SER A 68 -22.19 -15.36 0.50
C SER A 68 -23.70 -15.43 0.83
N PRO A 69 -24.32 -16.64 0.92
CA PRO A 69 -25.77 -16.79 1.01
C PRO A 69 -26.42 -16.22 2.28
N LYS A 70 -25.62 -15.92 3.31
CA LYS A 70 -26.10 -15.36 4.57
C LYS A 70 -25.85 -13.85 4.56
N ALA A 71 -26.93 -13.08 4.62
CA ALA A 71 -26.85 -11.62 4.70
C ALA A 71 -25.94 -11.18 5.86
N LEU A 72 -24.91 -10.40 5.54
CA LEU A 72 -24.06 -9.76 6.54
C LEU A 72 -24.88 -8.77 7.37
N HIS A 73 -24.47 -8.56 8.63
CA HIS A 73 -25.04 -7.49 9.44
C HIS A 73 -24.86 -6.14 8.71
N PRO A 74 -25.84 -5.22 8.73
CA PRO A 74 -25.78 -3.96 7.99
C PRO A 74 -24.47 -3.19 8.17
N ALA A 75 -24.00 -3.07 9.42
CA ALA A 75 -22.74 -2.40 9.73
C ALA A 75 -21.52 -2.99 9.00
N LEU A 76 -21.49 -4.31 8.77
CA LEU A 76 -20.42 -4.97 8.01
C LEU A 76 -20.63 -4.78 6.50
N SER A 77 -21.88 -4.89 6.02
CA SER A 77 -22.18 -4.73 4.60
C SER A 77 -21.86 -3.33 4.06
N THR A 78 -21.97 -2.29 4.90
CA THR A 78 -21.68 -0.91 4.50
C THR A 78 -20.22 -0.51 4.70
N TRP A 79 -19.44 -1.27 5.48
CA TRP A 79 -18.07 -0.89 5.84
C TRP A 79 -17.15 -0.71 4.61
N PRO A 80 -17.15 -1.60 3.59
CA PRO A 80 -16.31 -1.40 2.41
C PRO A 80 -16.64 -0.14 1.59
N LEU A 81 -17.81 0.46 1.80
CA LEU A 81 -18.24 1.67 1.12
C LEU A 81 -17.72 2.95 1.80
N LEU A 82 -17.13 2.83 2.99
CA LEU A 82 -16.61 3.96 3.77
C LEU A 82 -15.16 4.28 3.35
N ASP A 83 -14.85 5.57 3.28
CA ASP A 83 -13.47 6.04 3.07
C ASP A 83 -12.59 5.66 4.28
N PRO A 84 -11.44 4.99 4.08
CA PRO A 84 -10.53 4.64 5.16
C PRO A 84 -10.07 5.86 5.95
N PHE A 85 -9.85 5.71 7.25
CA PHE A 85 -9.40 6.84 8.06
C PHE A 85 -7.95 7.23 7.73
N PHE A 86 -7.10 6.23 7.52
CA PHE A 86 -5.69 6.39 7.12
C PHE A 86 -5.35 5.61 5.86
N TYR A 87 -4.47 6.21 5.06
CA TYR A 87 -3.84 5.61 3.89
C TYR A 87 -2.47 5.00 4.21
N ASP A 88 -2.16 3.87 3.58
CA ASP A 88 -0.79 3.35 3.49
C ASP A 88 -0.38 3.10 2.02
N PRO A 89 0.71 3.72 1.54
CA PRO A 89 1.14 3.58 0.14
C PRO A 89 1.50 2.16 -0.27
N THR A 90 1.92 1.29 0.67
CA THR A 90 2.41 -0.05 0.33
C THR A 90 1.32 -1.00 -0.18
N ILE A 91 0.05 -0.68 0.07
CA ILE A 91 -1.10 -1.52 -0.33
C ILE A 91 -1.31 -1.47 -1.85
N HIS A 92 -1.07 -0.32 -2.49
CA HIS A 92 -1.23 -0.18 -3.94
C HIS A 92 -0.10 -0.83 -4.74
N ASP A 93 1.12 -0.85 -4.21
CA ASP A 93 2.25 -1.55 -4.84
C ASP A 93 2.03 -3.07 -4.89
N ALA A 94 1.32 -3.64 -3.89
CA ALA A 94 1.00 -5.07 -3.87
C ALA A 94 -0.01 -5.47 -4.96
N SER A 95 -0.93 -4.58 -5.35
CA SER A 95 -1.91 -4.82 -6.41
C SER A 95 -1.32 -4.70 -7.82
N HIS A 96 -0.17 -4.06 -7.99
CA HIS A 96 0.54 -3.96 -9.27
C HIS A 96 1.58 -5.06 -9.51
N SER A 97 1.82 -5.95 -8.53
CA SER A 97 2.63 -7.15 -8.72
C SER A 97 1.78 -8.31 -9.28
N SER A 98 1.02 -8.06 -10.35
CA SER A 98 0.53 -9.14 -11.22
C SER A 98 1.64 -9.42 -12.24
N ALA A 99 2.26 -10.59 -12.13
CA ALA A 99 3.26 -11.08 -13.08
C ALA A 99 2.77 -10.93 -14.55
N PRO A 100 3.66 -10.63 -15.52
CA PRO A 100 3.27 -10.57 -16.92
C PRO A 100 2.77 -11.94 -17.38
N PRO A 101 1.84 -12.00 -18.36
CA PRO A 101 1.27 -13.25 -18.82
C PRO A 101 2.38 -14.08 -19.47
N ALA A 102 2.62 -15.28 -18.93
CA ALA A 102 3.44 -16.28 -19.59
C ALA A 102 2.74 -16.66 -20.91
N VAL A 103 3.28 -16.16 -22.03
CA VAL A 103 2.86 -16.57 -23.37
C VAL A 103 3.32 -18.01 -23.56
N ALA A 104 2.40 -18.95 -23.38
CA ALA A 104 2.56 -20.35 -23.77
C ALA A 104 1.72 -20.61 -25.01
N GLY A 105 2.39 -21.03 -26.10
CA GLY A 105 1.74 -21.76 -27.17
C GLY A 105 2.33 -21.50 -28.56
N SER A 106 3.19 -22.40 -29.04
CA SER A 106 2.75 -23.38 -30.03
C SER A 106 3.87 -24.32 -30.46
N THR A 107 3.64 -25.60 -30.14
CA THR A 107 4.26 -26.78 -30.73
C THR A 107 3.99 -26.82 -32.23
N ALA A 108 5.01 -27.07 -33.05
CA ALA A 108 4.83 -27.56 -34.41
C ALA A 108 5.86 -28.65 -34.71
N LEU A 109 5.32 -29.74 -35.27
CA LEU A 109 5.98 -31.00 -35.60
C LEU A 109 7.21 -30.84 -36.50
N GLN A 110 8.17 -31.76 -36.31
CA GLN A 110 9.21 -32.11 -37.28
C GLN A 110 8.56 -32.65 -38.59
N PRO A 111 9.22 -32.52 -39.75
CA PRO A 111 10.15 -33.59 -40.14
C PRO A 111 11.42 -33.13 -40.88
N SER A 112 12.46 -33.96 -40.81
CA SER A 112 13.72 -33.89 -41.58
C SER A 112 13.47 -33.99 -43.10
N PRO A 113 14.30 -33.37 -43.95
CA PRO A 113 15.38 -34.14 -44.60
C PRO A 113 16.70 -33.38 -44.86
N ARG A 114 17.82 -34.13 -44.84
CA ARG A 114 19.11 -33.86 -45.54
C ARG A 114 18.87 -33.83 -47.08
N PRO A 115 19.72 -33.23 -47.95
CA PRO A 115 21.19 -33.32 -47.92
C PRO A 115 21.98 -32.08 -48.41
N GLU A 116 23.33 -32.22 -48.37
CA GLU A 116 24.36 -31.60 -49.25
C GLU A 116 24.33 -30.08 -49.46
N GLY A 117 25.36 -29.28 -49.22
CA GLY A 117 26.80 -29.48 -49.17
C GLY A 117 27.34 -28.11 -49.59
N ASP A 118 27.96 -27.35 -48.67
CA ASP A 118 28.43 -26.01 -48.99
C ASP A 118 29.94 -25.99 -49.12
N ILE A 119 30.34 -25.49 -50.29
CA ILE A 119 31.70 -25.40 -50.78
C ILE A 119 32.27 -24.09 -50.24
N GLY A 120 33.42 -24.22 -49.58
CA GLY A 120 34.56 -23.33 -49.78
C GLY A 120 34.32 -21.83 -49.71
N ALA A 121 34.71 -21.25 -48.57
CA ALA A 121 35.21 -19.90 -48.46
C ALA A 121 36.10 -19.50 -49.65
N LEU A 122 36.02 -18.23 -50.08
CA LEU A 122 37.17 -17.37 -50.37
C LEU A 122 36.70 -15.96 -50.82
N PHE A 123 37.30 -14.96 -50.17
CA PHE A 123 37.30 -13.49 -50.40
C PHE A 123 36.20 -12.65 -49.73
#